data_AF-A0A9W8V987-F1
#
_entry.id   AF-A0A9W8V987-F1
#
_cell.length_a   1.000
_cell.length_b   1.000
_cell.length_c   1.000
_cell.angle_alpha   90.00
_cell.angle_beta   90.00
_cell.angle_gamma   90.00
#
_symmetry.space_group_name_H-M   'P 1'
#
loop_
_entity.id
_entity.type
_entity.pdbx_description
1 polymer ?
#
loop_
_entity_poly.entity_id
_entity_poly.type
_entity_poly.pdbx_seq_one_letter_code
_entity_poly.pdbx_strand_id
1 'polypeptide(L)'
;MKSRLENGYTLTKYRIALGEGTAALYRGPFTPKLVPYPLSSLKPELKSWWLSGSGIDLQIVDSTVGIMNITYSVVWKLGKTLTVADPPFTIALGRLRTDVHSGGLDGAKTTILRERGIYKTRSDIVDSLSETLKGLNTLHKNTDGLYRHGGSMADRWQRRLQPMPNLTYHNAEVQDLFDEHPYDVANKLTLSCDGDGTQRYDEFNSVSSAKWMIILKWVLDKMYLYDIPAHYLITDQCHPPAGSLRFSHVDCNWSDALFTGALSLGNHLSGPDNVRMVIHRLIDDFLFAPPPEPEAMVAPPAQLPVYGFLMQSDAVTHYPDIKVRGIS
;
A
#
# COMPACT_ATOMS: atom_id res chain seq x y z
N MET A 1 -3.15 12.92 -33.62
CA MET A 1 -4.51 12.54 -33.16
C MET A 1 -4.92 11.13 -33.55
N LYS A 2 -4.88 10.71 -34.83
CA LYS A 2 -5.31 9.36 -35.27
C LYS A 2 -4.67 8.20 -34.47
N SER A 3 -3.35 8.25 -34.27
CA SER A 3 -2.63 7.25 -33.46
C SER A 3 -3.13 7.14 -32.00
N ARG A 4 -3.64 8.24 -31.41
CA ARG A 4 -4.19 8.20 -30.04
C ARG A 4 -5.57 7.55 -30.01
N LEU A 5 -6.41 7.78 -31.02
CA LEU A 5 -7.69 7.09 -31.17
C LEU A 5 -7.48 5.58 -31.33
N GLU A 6 -6.49 5.17 -32.13
CA GLU A 6 -6.11 3.75 -32.29
C GLU A 6 -5.60 3.11 -30.98
N ASN A 7 -5.10 3.92 -30.05
CA ASN A 7 -4.67 3.47 -28.73
C ASN A 7 -5.81 3.55 -27.69
N GLY A 8 -7.06 3.82 -28.11
CA GLY A 8 -8.25 3.83 -27.25
C GLY A 8 -8.48 5.12 -26.47
N TYR A 9 -7.84 6.23 -26.86
CA TYR A 9 -8.10 7.53 -26.22
C TYR A 9 -9.32 8.22 -26.83
N THR A 10 -10.07 8.91 -25.98
CA THR A 10 -11.19 9.78 -26.35
C THR A 10 -10.91 11.20 -25.88
N LEU A 11 -11.39 12.19 -26.63
CA LEU A 11 -11.33 13.59 -26.21
C LEU A 11 -12.53 13.89 -25.30
N THR A 12 -12.27 14.42 -24.11
CA THR A 12 -13.31 14.81 -23.15
C THR A 12 -13.17 16.26 -22.75
N LYS A 13 -14.28 16.88 -22.36
CA LYS A 13 -14.29 18.22 -21.78
C LYS A 13 -13.87 18.12 -20.32
N TYR A 14 -12.77 18.76 -19.98
CA TYR A 14 -12.21 18.78 -18.64
C TYR A 14 -12.25 20.18 -18.06
N ARG A 15 -12.49 20.28 -16.75
CA ARG A 15 -12.41 21.53 -16.01
C ARG A 15 -11.24 21.45 -15.04
N ILE A 16 -10.27 22.35 -15.17
CA ILE A 16 -9.14 22.41 -14.25
C ILE A 16 -9.56 23.00 -12.90
N ALA A 17 -8.70 22.90 -11.89
CA ALA A 17 -8.99 23.39 -10.54
C ALA A 17 -9.34 24.89 -10.50
N LEU A 18 -8.82 25.68 -11.44
CA LEU A 18 -9.12 27.12 -11.59
C LEU A 18 -10.50 27.41 -12.19
N GLY A 19 -11.25 26.38 -12.62
CA GLY A 19 -12.58 26.52 -13.21
C GLY A 19 -12.62 26.68 -14.74
N GLU A 20 -11.47 26.86 -15.38
CA GLU A 20 -11.36 26.97 -16.83
C GLU A 20 -11.68 25.64 -17.52
N GLY A 21 -12.37 25.71 -18.67
CA GLY A 21 -12.68 24.55 -19.50
C GLY A 21 -11.58 24.29 -20.53
N THR A 22 -11.05 23.07 -20.56
CA THR A 22 -10.06 22.62 -21.54
C THR A 22 -10.45 21.26 -22.10
N ALA A 23 -9.80 20.84 -23.19
CA ALA A 23 -9.92 19.48 -23.71
C ALA A 23 -8.85 18.59 -23.07
N ALA A 24 -9.21 17.35 -22.76
CA ALA A 24 -8.29 16.36 -22.22
C ALA A 24 -8.46 15.01 -22.90
N LEU A 25 -7.39 14.22 -22.92
CA LEU A 25 -7.41 12.83 -23.34
C LEU A 25 -7.77 11.94 -22.15
N TYR A 26 -8.69 11.02 -22.38
CA TYR A 26 -9.11 10.02 -21.40
C TYR A 26 -9.22 8.65 -22.06
N ARG A 27 -8.88 7.58 -21.33
CA ARG A 27 -9.09 6.19 -21.74
C ARG A 27 -9.57 5.34 -20.55
N GLY A 28 -10.27 4.25 -20.85
CA GLY A 28 -10.68 3.25 -19.86
C GLY A 28 -9.56 2.24 -19.56
N PRO A 29 -9.84 1.24 -18.71
CA PRO A 29 -8.91 0.15 -18.42
C PRO A 29 -8.71 -0.79 -19.61
N PHE A 30 -9.69 -0.88 -20.51
CA PHE A 30 -9.65 -1.75 -21.69
C PHE A 30 -8.93 -1.05 -22.85
N THR A 31 -7.70 -1.49 -23.15
CA THR A 31 -6.86 -0.88 -24.20
C THR A 31 -6.71 -1.78 -25.42
N PRO A 32 -6.79 -1.24 -26.65
CA PRO A 32 -6.59 -2.04 -27.87
C PRO A 32 -5.17 -2.61 -27.97
N LYS A 33 -4.18 -1.87 -27.46
CA LYS A 33 -2.77 -2.27 -27.43
C LYS A 33 -2.30 -2.45 -26.00
N LEU A 34 -1.34 -3.36 -25.80
CA LEU A 34 -0.66 -3.53 -24.52
C LEU A 34 0.04 -2.23 -24.15
N VAL A 35 -0.23 -1.76 -22.93
CA VAL A 35 0.44 -0.60 -22.35
C VAL A 35 1.67 -1.09 -21.60
N PRO A 36 2.85 -0.48 -21.79
CA PRO A 36 4.02 -0.80 -20.97
C PRO A 36 3.70 -0.63 -19.48
N TYR A 37 4.11 -1.60 -18.67
CA TYR A 37 3.98 -1.58 -17.23
C TYR A 37 5.33 -1.98 -16.60
N PRO A 38 5.83 -1.24 -15.59
CA PRO A 38 5.27 0.00 -15.07
C PRO A 38 5.61 1.22 -15.96
N LEU A 39 4.71 2.21 -16.00
CA LEU A 39 4.98 3.49 -16.68
C LEU A 39 6.11 4.31 -16.03
N SER A 40 6.51 3.98 -14.79
CA SER A 40 7.63 4.60 -14.08
C SER A 40 8.98 4.45 -14.79
N SER A 41 9.11 3.47 -15.70
CA SER A 41 10.27 3.32 -16.59
C SER A 41 10.56 4.57 -17.45
N LEU A 42 9.57 5.46 -17.64
CA LEU A 42 9.71 6.72 -18.36
C LEU A 42 10.33 7.84 -17.49
N LYS A 43 10.38 7.70 -16.16
CA LYS A 43 10.99 8.64 -15.19
C LYS A 43 11.51 7.90 -13.94
N PRO A 44 12.66 7.20 -14.03
CA PRO A 44 13.20 6.36 -12.96
C PRO A 44 13.56 7.10 -11.66
N GLU A 45 13.64 8.43 -11.71
CA GLU A 45 13.97 9.32 -10.58
C GLU A 45 12.85 9.38 -9.54
N LEU A 46 11.59 9.12 -9.94
CA LEU A 46 10.47 8.94 -9.04
C LEU A 46 10.19 7.45 -8.87
N LYS A 47 10.92 6.82 -7.94
CA LYS A 47 10.75 5.40 -7.54
C LYS A 47 9.31 5.03 -7.15
N SER A 48 8.39 5.99 -7.04
CA SER A 48 7.00 5.73 -6.71
C SER A 48 6.03 6.74 -7.37
N TRP A 49 5.97 6.70 -8.70
CA TRP A 49 5.12 7.58 -9.52
C TRP A 49 3.64 7.58 -9.10
N TRP A 50 3.16 6.49 -8.50
CA TRP A 50 1.75 6.32 -8.13
C TRP A 50 1.40 6.82 -6.73
N LEU A 51 2.37 7.19 -5.89
CA LEU A 51 2.13 7.74 -4.55
C LEU A 51 1.72 9.22 -4.54
N SER A 52 0.85 9.58 -5.47
CA SER A 52 0.28 10.90 -5.53
C SER A 52 -0.50 11.25 -4.26
N GLY A 53 -0.34 12.48 -3.77
CA GLY A 53 -1.19 13.03 -2.72
C GLY A 53 -2.53 13.61 -3.22
N SER A 54 -2.64 13.94 -4.51
CA SER A 54 -3.79 14.72 -5.04
C SER A 54 -4.37 14.21 -6.37
N GLY A 55 -3.66 13.29 -7.02
CA GLY A 55 -3.87 12.80 -8.38
C GLY A 55 -3.44 13.78 -9.48
N ILE A 56 -3.01 15.01 -9.19
CA ILE A 56 -2.71 16.04 -10.21
C ILE A 56 -1.40 15.76 -10.93
N ASP A 57 -0.39 15.34 -10.20
CA ASP A 57 0.90 14.80 -10.68
C ASP A 57 0.78 13.60 -11.62
N LEU A 58 -0.34 12.86 -11.58
CA LEU A 58 -0.64 11.76 -12.51
C LEU A 58 -1.15 12.24 -13.87
N GLN A 59 -1.26 13.55 -14.10
CA GLN A 59 -1.61 14.11 -15.41
C GLN A 59 -0.37 14.11 -16.31
N ILE A 60 -0.51 13.57 -17.52
CA ILE A 60 0.61 13.39 -18.46
C ILE A 60 0.35 14.24 -19.70
N VAL A 61 1.26 15.17 -20.00
CA VAL A 61 1.17 15.95 -21.24
C VAL A 61 1.65 15.09 -22.41
N ASP A 62 0.82 14.96 -23.44
CA ASP A 62 1.22 14.32 -24.70
C ASP A 62 2.10 15.27 -25.52
N SER A 63 3.37 14.93 -25.73
CA SER A 63 4.31 15.75 -26.50
C SER A 63 3.92 15.93 -27.97
N THR A 64 3.11 15.02 -28.53
CA THR A 64 2.75 15.06 -29.96
C THR A 64 1.54 15.95 -30.26
N VAL A 65 0.57 15.99 -29.35
CA VAL A 65 -0.69 16.73 -29.54
C VAL A 65 -0.78 17.95 -28.62
N GLY A 66 0.05 18.02 -27.56
CA GLY A 66 0.00 19.10 -26.57
C GLY A 66 -1.22 19.06 -25.65
N ILE A 67 -1.98 17.96 -25.66
CA ILE A 67 -3.19 17.78 -24.85
C ILE A 67 -2.86 16.98 -23.59
N MET A 68 -3.47 17.36 -22.47
CA MET A 68 -3.30 16.66 -21.21
C MET A 68 -4.04 15.31 -21.21
N ASN A 69 -3.33 14.24 -20.90
CA ASN A 69 -3.93 12.95 -20.54
C ASN A 69 -4.25 12.94 -19.05
N ILE A 70 -5.55 12.86 -18.73
CA ILE A 70 -6.06 12.89 -17.35
C ILE A 70 -6.45 11.50 -16.83
N THR A 71 -6.22 10.44 -17.62
CA THR A 71 -6.67 9.06 -17.30
C THR A 71 -6.34 8.65 -15.87
N TYR A 72 -5.07 8.65 -15.50
CA TYR A 72 -4.65 8.20 -14.18
C TYR A 72 -5.08 9.15 -13.06
N SER A 73 -5.14 10.45 -13.32
CA SER A 73 -5.67 11.44 -12.37
C SER A 73 -7.13 11.19 -12.02
N VAL A 74 -7.94 10.88 -13.04
CA VAL A 74 -9.37 10.57 -12.89
C VAL A 74 -9.55 9.24 -12.14
N VAL A 75 -8.77 8.22 -12.50
CA VAL A 75 -8.87 6.88 -11.91
C VAL A 75 -8.37 6.85 -10.46
N TRP A 76 -7.32 7.61 -10.15
CA TRP A 76 -6.87 7.80 -8.77
C TRP A 76 -7.95 8.47 -7.91
N LYS A 77 -8.66 9.47 -8.45
CA LYS A 77 -9.82 10.05 -7.75
C LYS A 77 -10.97 9.06 -7.62
N LEU A 78 -11.22 8.24 -8.64
CA LEU A 78 -12.21 7.17 -8.60
C LEU A 78 -11.91 6.18 -7.47
N GLY A 79 -10.65 5.75 -7.33
CA GLY A 79 -10.21 4.89 -6.23
C GLY A 79 -10.60 5.46 -4.86
N LYS A 80 -10.35 6.76 -4.64
CA LYS A 80 -10.80 7.43 -3.40
C LYS A 80 -12.32 7.41 -3.22
N THR A 81 -13.07 7.73 -4.28
CA THR A 81 -14.53 7.76 -4.18
C THR A 81 -15.11 6.38 -3.89
N LEU A 82 -14.54 5.33 -4.47
CA LEU A 82 -14.94 3.94 -4.23
C LEU A 82 -14.64 3.51 -2.80
N THR A 83 -13.47 3.88 -2.27
CA THR A 83 -13.14 3.67 -0.86
C THR A 83 -14.12 4.39 0.06
N VAL A 84 -14.40 5.68 -0.17
CA VAL A 84 -15.35 6.45 0.65
C VAL A 84 -16.76 5.85 0.61
N ALA A 85 -17.15 5.26 -0.52
CA ALA A 85 -18.42 4.57 -0.68
C ALA A 85 -18.47 3.19 0.02
N ASP A 86 -17.34 2.64 0.47
CA ASP A 86 -17.21 1.37 1.17
C ASP A 86 -16.73 1.59 2.62
N PRO A 87 -17.66 1.67 3.60
CA PRO A 87 -17.30 1.87 5.00
C PRO A 87 -16.50 0.71 5.61
N PRO A 88 -16.83 -0.58 5.40
CA PRO A 88 -16.01 -1.69 5.88
C PRO A 88 -14.55 -1.59 5.46
N PHE A 89 -14.29 -1.33 4.17
CA PHE A 89 -12.93 -1.16 3.65
C PHE A 89 -12.24 0.07 4.24
N THR A 90 -12.92 1.22 4.30
CA THR A 90 -12.34 2.45 4.87
C THR A 90 -11.94 2.29 6.34
N ILE A 91 -12.78 1.64 7.15
CA ILE A 91 -12.50 1.39 8.57
C ILE A 91 -11.33 0.40 8.72
N ALA A 92 -11.33 -0.67 7.93
CA ALA A 92 -10.25 -1.67 7.94
C ALA A 92 -8.91 -1.04 7.56
N LEU A 93 -8.89 -0.24 6.49
CA LEU A 93 -7.71 0.50 6.03
C LEU A 93 -7.21 1.48 7.09
N GLY A 94 -8.09 2.30 7.67
CA GLY A 94 -7.73 3.24 8.73
C GLY A 94 -7.07 2.54 9.93
N ARG A 95 -7.65 1.42 10.39
CA ARG A 95 -7.10 0.62 11.49
C ARG A 95 -5.76 -0.01 11.13
N LEU A 96 -5.65 -0.63 9.95
CA LEU A 96 -4.39 -1.21 9.48
C LEU A 96 -3.29 -0.16 9.45
N ARG A 97 -3.57 1.04 8.93
CA ARG A 97 -2.63 2.15 8.89
C ARG A 97 -2.18 2.56 10.30
N THR A 98 -3.10 2.63 11.26
CA THR A 98 -2.78 2.92 12.66
C THR A 98 -1.86 1.86 13.26
N ASP A 99 -2.17 0.57 13.06
CA ASP A 99 -1.38 -0.53 13.64
C ASP A 99 0.03 -0.60 13.04
N VAL A 100 0.15 -0.42 11.73
CA VAL A 100 1.44 -0.39 11.04
C VAL A 100 2.27 0.81 11.51
N HIS A 101 1.65 1.98 11.65
CA HIS A 101 2.34 3.15 12.15
C HIS A 101 2.76 3.01 13.63
N SER A 102 1.86 2.59 14.52
CA SER A 102 2.19 2.42 15.93
C SER A 102 3.25 1.33 16.12
N GLY A 103 3.13 0.21 15.41
CA GLY A 103 4.12 -0.87 15.48
C GLY A 103 5.48 -0.45 14.90
N GLY A 104 5.49 0.30 13.79
CA GLY A 104 6.74 0.84 13.23
C GLY A 104 7.42 1.83 14.18
N LEU A 105 6.63 2.71 14.81
CA LEU A 105 7.12 3.68 15.78
C LEU A 105 7.64 2.99 17.06
N ASP A 106 6.96 1.96 17.53
CA ASP A 106 7.41 1.17 18.68
C ASP A 106 8.70 0.41 18.34
N GLY A 107 8.82 -0.15 17.13
CA GLY A 107 10.06 -0.72 16.60
C GLY A 107 11.22 0.27 16.67
N ALA A 108 11.05 1.45 16.06
CA ALA A 108 12.08 2.49 16.04
C ALA A 108 12.50 2.93 17.46
N LYS A 109 11.53 3.13 18.35
CA LYS A 109 11.80 3.46 19.77
C LYS A 109 12.56 2.35 20.48
N THR A 110 12.22 1.09 20.24
CA THR A 110 12.93 -0.04 20.86
C THR A 110 14.37 -0.12 20.39
N THR A 111 14.64 0.13 19.11
CA THR A 111 16.00 0.18 18.54
C THR A 111 16.83 1.28 19.21
N ILE A 112 16.32 2.52 19.27
CA ILE A 112 17.00 3.66 19.91
C ILE A 112 17.27 3.39 21.39
N LEU A 113 16.27 2.87 22.11
CA LEU A 113 16.43 2.61 23.54
C LEU A 113 17.39 1.43 23.81
N ARG A 114 17.47 0.46 22.89
CA ARG A 114 18.40 -0.67 22.98
C ARG A 114 19.84 -0.22 22.76
N GLU A 115 20.09 0.62 21.75
CA GLU A 115 21.42 1.21 21.49
C GLU A 115 21.93 2.03 22.67
N ARG A 116 21.02 2.74 23.36
CA ARG A 116 21.35 3.52 24.57
C ARG A 116 21.42 2.65 25.84
N GLY A 117 21.19 1.34 25.74
CA GLY A 117 21.21 0.40 26.88
C GLY A 117 20.07 0.59 27.88
N ILE A 118 19.04 1.37 27.53
CA ILE A 118 17.89 1.70 28.39
C ILE A 118 16.80 0.62 28.28
N TYR A 119 16.57 0.10 27.07
CA TYR A 119 15.60 -0.97 26.83
C TYR A 119 16.28 -2.34 26.78
N LYS A 120 15.72 -3.29 27.52
CA LYS A 120 16.15 -4.69 27.55
C LYS A 120 14.92 -5.58 27.42
N THR A 121 14.98 -6.56 26.54
CA THR A 121 13.94 -7.58 26.44
C THR A 121 13.97 -8.50 27.66
N ARG A 122 12.92 -9.31 27.85
CA ARG A 122 12.88 -10.27 28.96
C ARG A 122 14.06 -11.24 28.94
N SER A 123 14.48 -11.71 27.75
CA SER A 123 15.68 -12.54 27.60
C SER A 123 16.94 -11.78 27.97
N ASP A 124 17.11 -10.54 27.47
CA ASP A 124 18.29 -9.72 27.80
C ASP A 124 18.42 -9.46 29.31
N ILE A 125 17.30 -9.31 30.02
CA ILE A 125 17.29 -9.14 31.48
C ILE A 125 17.74 -10.42 32.18
N VAL A 126 17.24 -11.57 31.74
CA VAL A 126 17.63 -12.88 32.30
C VAL A 126 19.13 -13.12 32.09
N ASP A 127 19.63 -12.85 30.89
CA ASP A 127 21.04 -13.02 30.56
C ASP A 127 21.93 -12.06 31.36
N SER A 128 21.50 -10.80 31.52
CA SER A 128 22.24 -9.81 32.29
C SER A 128 22.08 -9.92 33.81
N LEU A 129 21.21 -10.80 34.33
CA LEU A 129 20.97 -10.94 35.77
C LEU A 129 22.24 -11.30 36.53
N SER A 130 23.03 -12.22 35.98
CA SER A 130 24.29 -12.66 36.61
C SER A 130 25.31 -11.52 36.73
N GLU A 131 25.38 -10.64 35.74
CA GLU A 131 26.26 -9.47 35.74
C GLU A 131 25.75 -8.37 36.67
N THR A 132 24.43 -8.12 36.69
CA THR A 132 23.84 -7.14 37.60
C THR A 132 24.06 -7.50 39.06
N LEU A 133 23.98 -8.79 39.43
CA LEU A 133 24.30 -9.27 40.78
C LEU A 133 25.77 -9.01 41.15
N LYS A 134 26.70 -9.24 40.21
CA LYS A 134 28.12 -8.90 40.39
C LYS A 134 28.31 -7.40 40.56
N GLY A 135 27.64 -6.59 39.73
CA GLY A 135 27.66 -5.12 39.78
C GLY A 135 27.07 -4.54 41.07
N LEU A 136 26.00 -5.13 41.60
CA LEU A 136 25.42 -4.77 42.90
C LEU A 136 26.39 -5.04 44.04
N ASN A 137 27.09 -6.18 44.00
CA ASN A 137 28.11 -6.52 45.01
C ASN A 137 29.32 -5.59 44.95
N THR A 138 29.79 -5.22 43.75
CA THR A 138 30.89 -4.25 43.61
C THR A 138 30.45 -2.85 44.03
N LEU A 139 29.23 -2.43 43.69
CA LEU A 139 28.66 -1.17 44.15
C LEU A 139 28.57 -1.14 45.68
N HIS A 140 28.06 -2.19 46.32
CA HIS A 140 28.00 -2.28 47.78
C HIS A 140 29.39 -2.19 48.45
N LYS A 141 30.41 -2.80 47.84
CA LYS A 141 31.79 -2.78 48.35
C LYS A 141 32.52 -1.45 48.11
N ASN A 142 32.17 -0.73 47.04
CA ASN A 142 32.88 0.45 46.56
C ASN A 142 32.02 1.74 46.58
N THR A 143 30.91 1.79 47.33
CA THR A 143 29.98 2.92 47.22
C THR A 143 30.50 4.19 47.90
N ASP A 144 30.58 5.27 47.15
CA ASP A 144 30.49 6.63 47.67
C ASP A 144 29.00 6.96 47.93
N GLY A 145 28.64 7.26 49.19
CA GLY A 145 27.26 7.53 49.62
C GLY A 145 27.03 7.34 51.12
N LEU A 146 25.77 7.13 51.54
CA LEU A 146 25.30 7.02 52.93
C LEU A 146 26.19 6.16 53.86
N TYR A 147 26.78 5.09 53.31
CA TYR A 147 27.56 4.11 54.07
C TYR A 147 29.07 4.41 54.13
N ARG A 148 29.51 5.54 53.56
CA ARG A 148 30.89 6.04 53.71
C ARG A 148 31.05 6.76 55.05
N HIS A 149 32.28 6.77 55.56
CA HIS A 149 32.68 7.65 56.66
C HIS A 149 32.47 9.13 56.26
N GLY A 150 31.44 9.77 56.81
CA GLY A 150 31.03 11.14 56.47
C GLY A 150 29.89 11.25 55.44
N GLY A 151 29.27 10.14 55.03
CA GLY A 151 28.10 10.13 54.16
C GLY A 151 26.86 10.72 54.84
N SER A 152 26.03 11.44 54.08
CA SER A 152 24.81 12.10 54.58
C SER A 152 23.55 11.40 54.08
N MET A 153 22.46 11.53 54.85
CA MET A 153 21.13 11.08 54.41
C MET A 153 20.65 11.78 53.12
N ALA A 154 21.20 12.96 52.83
CA ALA A 154 20.96 13.71 51.60
C ALA A 154 21.50 13.01 50.34
N ASP A 155 22.59 12.23 50.47
CA ASP A 155 23.21 11.52 49.34
C ASP A 155 22.31 10.40 48.81
N ARG A 156 21.40 9.89 49.64
CA ARG A 156 20.36 8.91 49.23
C ARG A 156 19.47 9.46 48.12
N TRP A 157 19.21 10.76 48.12
CA TRP A 157 18.27 11.40 47.20
C TRP A 157 18.93 11.98 45.95
N GLN A 158 20.25 11.81 45.81
CA GLN A 158 21.00 12.18 44.61
C GLN A 158 20.77 11.17 43.47
N ARG A 159 19.56 11.18 42.92
CA ARG A 159 19.26 10.43 41.69
C ARG A 159 19.95 11.13 40.52
N ARG A 160 20.89 10.45 39.86
CA ARG A 160 21.39 10.91 38.54
C ARG A 160 20.24 10.82 37.54
N LEU A 161 19.65 11.95 37.20
CA LEU A 161 18.71 12.03 36.09
C LEU A 161 19.50 11.81 34.80
N GLN A 162 19.36 10.62 34.23
CA GLN A 162 19.81 10.36 32.86
C GLN A 162 18.88 11.16 31.92
N PRO A 163 19.40 11.98 31.00
CA PRO A 163 18.56 12.68 30.04
C PRO A 163 17.82 11.64 29.19
N MET A 164 16.49 11.63 29.27
CA MET A 164 15.69 10.74 28.43
C MET A 164 15.79 11.18 26.98
N PRO A 165 16.00 10.24 26.03
CA PRO A 165 15.91 10.56 24.61
C PRO A 165 14.54 11.13 24.26
N ASN A 166 14.51 12.09 23.34
CA ASN A 166 13.27 12.49 22.72
C ASN A 166 12.80 11.38 21.77
N LEU A 167 11.76 10.65 22.16
CA LEU A 167 11.19 9.52 21.40
C LEU A 167 9.95 9.93 20.58
N THR A 168 9.74 11.23 20.36
CA THR A 168 8.66 11.71 19.49
C THR A 168 8.99 11.45 18.03
N TYR A 169 7.96 11.27 17.20
CA TYR A 169 8.13 11.06 15.76
C TYR A 169 8.81 12.25 15.05
N HIS A 170 8.80 13.45 15.64
CA HIS A 170 9.46 14.61 15.05
C HIS A 170 10.99 14.62 15.25
N ASN A 171 11.55 13.66 15.96
CA ASN A 171 13.00 13.50 16.05
C ASN A 171 13.54 12.83 14.77
N ALA A 172 14.56 13.42 14.14
CA ALA A 172 15.18 12.89 12.93
C ALA A 172 15.68 11.44 13.12
N GLU A 173 16.29 11.12 14.26
CA GLU A 173 16.74 9.75 14.58
C GLU A 173 15.58 8.74 14.57
N VAL A 174 14.40 9.17 15.04
CA VAL A 174 13.20 8.31 15.06
C VAL A 174 12.63 8.17 13.65
N GLN A 175 12.68 9.21 12.82
CA GLN A 175 12.19 9.15 11.43
C GLN A 175 13.05 8.24 10.56
N ASP A 176 14.38 8.34 10.69
CA ASP A 176 15.30 7.53 9.89
C ASP A 176 15.12 6.03 10.21
N LEU A 177 14.99 5.68 11.49
CA LEU A 177 14.76 4.30 11.93
C LEU A 177 13.32 3.84 11.70
N PHE A 178 12.36 4.76 11.60
CA PHE A 178 10.97 4.40 11.32
C PHE A 178 10.82 3.75 9.96
N ASP A 179 11.68 4.01 8.98
CA ASP A 179 11.52 3.44 7.63
C ASP A 179 11.82 1.94 7.54
N GLU A 180 12.53 1.38 8.53
CA GLU A 180 12.96 -0.03 8.52
C GLU A 180 11.90 -1.00 9.06
N HIS A 181 11.08 -0.56 10.01
CA HIS A 181 10.18 -1.44 10.78
C HIS A 181 8.75 -1.67 10.23
N PRO A 182 8.10 -0.70 9.55
CA PRO A 182 6.71 -0.80 9.12
C PRO A 182 6.43 -2.00 8.22
N TYR A 183 7.38 -2.37 7.35
CA TYR A 183 7.21 -3.54 6.48
C TYR A 183 7.09 -4.83 7.27
N ASP A 184 7.94 -5.06 8.27
CA ASP A 184 7.89 -6.26 9.10
C ASP A 184 6.61 -6.35 9.92
N VAL A 185 6.17 -5.20 10.46
CA VAL A 185 4.91 -5.10 11.22
C VAL A 185 3.74 -5.42 10.31
N ALA A 186 3.69 -4.80 9.13
CA ALA A 186 2.61 -5.00 8.17
C ALA A 186 2.61 -6.45 7.64
N ASN A 187 3.78 -7.01 7.33
CA ASN A 187 3.91 -8.40 6.87
C ASN A 187 3.37 -9.38 7.92
N LYS A 188 3.62 -9.17 9.22
CA LYS A 188 3.04 -10.00 10.28
C LYS A 188 1.51 -9.97 10.30
N LEU A 189 0.91 -8.85 9.91
CA LEU A 189 -0.55 -8.68 9.86
C LEU A 189 -1.17 -9.33 8.62
N THR A 190 -0.39 -9.64 7.58
CA THR A 190 -0.89 -10.29 6.35
C THR A 190 -0.72 -11.81 6.34
N LEU A 191 -0.04 -12.37 7.35
CA LEU A 191 0.16 -13.81 7.48
C LEU A 191 -1.16 -14.56 7.73
N SER A 192 -1.18 -15.83 7.35
CA SER A 192 -2.19 -16.80 7.73
C SER A 192 -1.96 -17.27 9.18
N CYS A 193 -3.04 -17.67 9.85
CA CYS A 193 -2.96 -18.40 11.12
C CYS A 193 -2.56 -19.87 10.94
N ASP A 194 -2.64 -20.39 9.72
CA ASP A 194 -2.36 -21.80 9.43
C ASP A 194 -0.85 -22.04 9.23
N GLY A 195 -0.38 -23.23 9.65
CA GLY A 195 0.96 -23.73 9.31
C GLY A 195 2.12 -23.06 10.05
N ASP A 196 3.24 -22.86 9.33
CA ASP A 196 4.56 -22.47 9.84
C ASP A 196 4.71 -20.94 10.08
N GLY A 197 3.62 -20.18 9.99
CA GLY A 197 3.62 -18.72 10.17
C GLY A 197 4.36 -17.95 9.07
N THR A 198 4.60 -18.57 7.92
CA THR A 198 5.31 -17.97 6.76
C THR A 198 4.39 -17.68 5.58
N GLN A 199 3.23 -18.34 5.52
CA GLN A 199 2.27 -18.20 4.43
C GLN A 199 1.40 -16.96 4.61
N ARG A 200 1.16 -16.22 3.53
CA ARG A 200 0.25 -15.05 3.53
C ARG A 200 -1.19 -15.49 3.33
N TYR A 201 -2.12 -14.68 3.82
CA TYR A 201 -3.55 -14.92 3.65
C TYR A 201 -3.95 -14.83 2.15
N ASP A 202 -4.67 -15.83 1.64
CA ASP A 202 -4.99 -16.01 0.22
C ASP A 202 -6.47 -16.33 -0.08
N GLU A 203 -7.38 -16.03 0.85
CA GLU A 203 -8.82 -16.40 0.84
C GLU A 203 -9.13 -17.89 1.03
N PHE A 204 -8.16 -18.80 0.84
CA PHE A 204 -8.34 -20.24 1.04
C PHE A 204 -7.84 -20.73 2.40
N ASN A 205 -7.08 -19.90 3.12
CA ASN A 205 -6.53 -20.18 4.44
C ASN A 205 -7.15 -19.32 5.56
N SER A 206 -6.78 -19.60 6.81
CA SER A 206 -7.31 -18.92 7.99
C SER A 206 -6.67 -17.55 8.20
N VAL A 207 -7.52 -16.54 8.40
CA VAL A 207 -7.09 -15.15 8.57
C VAL A 207 -6.45 -14.88 9.94
N SER A 208 -5.27 -14.25 9.96
CA SER A 208 -4.67 -13.67 11.19
C SER A 208 -5.27 -12.32 11.55
N SER A 209 -5.47 -11.46 10.55
CA SER A 209 -6.02 -10.12 10.72
C SER A 209 -7.28 -9.92 9.88
N ALA A 210 -8.44 -9.82 10.55
CA ALA A 210 -9.71 -9.54 9.87
C ALA A 210 -9.67 -8.26 9.02
N LYS A 211 -8.83 -7.28 9.40
CA LYS A 211 -8.61 -6.04 8.64
C LYS A 211 -7.98 -6.34 7.28
N TRP A 212 -6.97 -7.21 7.24
CA TRP A 212 -6.29 -7.57 6.00
C TRP A 212 -7.21 -8.35 5.06
N MET A 213 -8.01 -9.28 5.58
CA MET A 213 -9.01 -10.00 4.78
C MET A 213 -9.97 -9.06 4.05
N ILE A 214 -10.51 -8.04 4.73
CA ILE A 214 -11.41 -7.06 4.12
C ILE A 214 -10.70 -6.26 3.02
N ILE A 215 -9.46 -5.84 3.28
CA ILE A 215 -8.65 -5.07 2.32
C ILE A 215 -8.32 -5.91 1.10
N LEU A 216 -7.87 -7.15 1.29
CA LEU A 216 -7.50 -8.05 0.20
C LEU A 216 -8.71 -8.38 -0.67
N LYS A 217 -9.85 -8.71 -0.05
CA LYS A 217 -11.11 -8.95 -0.76
C LYS A 217 -11.49 -7.77 -1.64
N TRP A 218 -11.44 -6.55 -1.10
CA TRP A 218 -11.76 -5.35 -1.86
C TRP A 218 -10.80 -5.14 -3.05
N VAL A 219 -9.50 -5.36 -2.84
CA VAL A 219 -8.49 -5.26 -3.91
C VAL A 219 -8.76 -6.28 -5.01
N LEU A 220 -9.05 -7.53 -4.64
CA LEU A 220 -9.37 -8.60 -5.60
C LEU A 220 -10.63 -8.27 -6.40
N ASP A 221 -11.71 -7.87 -5.73
CA ASP A 221 -12.95 -7.46 -6.39
C ASP A 221 -12.69 -6.35 -7.44
N LYS A 222 -11.84 -5.37 -7.10
CA LYS A 222 -11.47 -4.27 -7.99
C LYS A 222 -10.49 -4.67 -9.10
N MET A 223 -9.64 -5.68 -8.89
CA MET A 223 -8.85 -6.30 -9.97
C MET A 223 -9.72 -6.99 -11.01
N TYR A 224 -10.86 -7.57 -10.60
CA TYR A 224 -11.89 -8.07 -11.51
C TYR A 224 -12.81 -6.98 -12.06
N LEU A 225 -12.50 -5.70 -11.79
CA LEU A 225 -13.28 -4.52 -12.19
C LEU A 225 -14.72 -4.54 -11.66
N TYR A 226 -14.97 -5.20 -10.54
CA TYR A 226 -16.28 -5.30 -9.91
C TYR A 226 -16.71 -3.98 -9.25
N ASP A 227 -17.98 -3.63 -9.38
CA ASP A 227 -18.59 -2.39 -8.88
C ASP A 227 -17.88 -1.10 -9.33
N ILE A 228 -17.29 -1.12 -10.53
CA ILE A 228 -16.77 0.08 -11.18
C ILE A 228 -17.85 0.66 -12.09
N PRO A 229 -18.23 1.94 -11.94
CA PRO A 229 -19.26 2.53 -12.77
C PRO A 229 -18.92 2.42 -14.26
N ALA A 230 -19.88 1.96 -15.07
CA ALA A 230 -19.65 1.59 -16.46
C ALA A 230 -19.05 2.72 -17.33
N HIS A 231 -19.31 3.97 -17.00
CA HIS A 231 -18.77 5.14 -17.73
C HIS A 231 -17.25 5.34 -17.55
N TYR A 232 -16.63 4.72 -16.55
CA TYR A 232 -15.16 4.66 -16.42
C TYR A 232 -14.54 3.48 -17.19
N LEU A 233 -15.34 2.44 -17.42
CA LEU A 233 -14.93 1.25 -18.18
C LEU A 233 -15.05 1.48 -19.69
N ILE A 234 -16.15 2.10 -20.11
CA ILE A 234 -16.49 2.38 -21.51
C ILE A 234 -16.54 3.90 -21.69
N THR A 235 -15.53 4.46 -22.33
CA THR A 235 -15.36 5.92 -22.44
C THR A 235 -16.25 6.57 -23.49
N ASP A 236 -16.61 5.82 -24.53
CA ASP A 236 -17.57 6.24 -25.58
C ASP A 236 -18.35 5.01 -26.04
N GLN A 237 -19.65 5.16 -26.20
CA GLN A 237 -20.56 4.12 -26.69
C GLN A 237 -20.25 3.72 -28.14
N CYS A 238 -19.54 4.58 -28.88
CA CYS A 238 -19.08 4.26 -30.23
C CYS A 238 -17.87 3.32 -30.29
N HIS A 239 -17.26 2.96 -29.15
CA HIS A 239 -16.06 2.10 -29.16
C HIS A 239 -16.34 0.70 -29.72
N PRO A 240 -17.36 -0.04 -29.28
CA PRO A 240 -17.86 -1.17 -30.05
C PRO A 240 -18.96 -0.69 -31.01
N PRO A 241 -18.83 -0.86 -32.33
CA PRO A 241 -19.96 -0.77 -33.25
C PRO A 241 -21.06 -1.79 -32.90
N ALA A 242 -22.31 -1.52 -33.25
CA ALA A 242 -23.40 -2.45 -33.06
C ALA A 242 -23.13 -3.78 -33.80
N GLY A 243 -23.31 -4.91 -33.10
CA GLY A 243 -23.03 -6.24 -33.62
C GLY A 243 -21.55 -6.63 -33.65
N SER A 244 -20.68 -5.91 -32.92
CA SER A 244 -19.23 -6.17 -32.92
C SER A 244 -18.71 -6.71 -31.58
N LEU A 245 -17.60 -7.44 -31.69
CA LEU A 245 -16.78 -7.95 -30.60
C LEU A 245 -15.39 -7.33 -30.71
N ARG A 246 -14.88 -6.73 -29.64
CA ARG A 246 -13.52 -6.18 -29.58
C ARG A 246 -12.74 -6.74 -28.42
N PHE A 247 -11.60 -7.33 -28.71
CA PHE A 247 -10.64 -7.76 -27.69
C PHE A 247 -9.79 -6.59 -27.22
N SER A 248 -9.47 -6.60 -25.93
CA SER A 248 -8.70 -5.56 -25.26
C SER A 248 -7.77 -6.17 -24.23
N HIS A 249 -6.66 -5.46 -24.00
CA HIS A 249 -5.78 -5.69 -22.86
C HIS A 249 -6.32 -4.91 -21.65
N VAL A 250 -6.02 -5.38 -20.45
CA VAL A 250 -6.27 -4.62 -19.21
C VAL A 250 -5.03 -3.80 -18.89
N ASP A 251 -5.18 -2.49 -18.72
CA ASP A 251 -4.09 -1.59 -18.38
C ASP A 251 -3.74 -1.69 -16.90
N CYS A 252 -2.63 -2.38 -16.57
CA CYS A 252 -2.16 -2.52 -15.18
C CYS A 252 -1.90 -1.16 -14.51
N ASN A 253 -1.49 -0.14 -15.26
CA ASN A 253 -1.27 1.21 -14.72
C ASN A 253 -2.58 1.87 -14.29
N TRP A 254 -3.70 1.49 -14.91
CA TRP A 254 -5.02 1.97 -14.55
C TRP A 254 -5.44 1.41 -13.18
N SER A 255 -5.29 0.10 -12.98
CA SER A 255 -5.59 -0.55 -11.70
C SER A 255 -4.67 -0.04 -10.58
N ASP A 256 -3.39 0.15 -10.88
CA ASP A 256 -2.43 0.67 -9.91
C ASP A 256 -2.73 2.13 -9.49
N ALA A 257 -3.11 2.99 -10.45
CA ALA A 257 -3.61 4.33 -10.16
C ALA A 257 -4.88 4.30 -9.29
N LEU A 258 -5.78 3.34 -9.53
CA LEU A 258 -6.99 3.15 -8.72
C LEU A 258 -6.63 2.78 -7.28
N PHE A 259 -5.73 1.83 -7.07
CA PHE A 259 -5.32 1.38 -5.74
C PHE A 259 -4.56 2.43 -4.97
N THR A 260 -3.62 3.12 -5.60
CA THR A 260 -2.90 4.21 -4.93
C THR A 260 -3.81 5.37 -4.56
N GLY A 261 -4.87 5.58 -5.34
CA GLY A 261 -6.01 6.44 -4.98
C GLY A 261 -6.74 5.93 -3.75
N ALA A 262 -7.17 4.67 -3.77
CA ALA A 262 -7.90 4.05 -2.68
C ALA A 262 -7.13 4.07 -1.34
N LEU A 263 -5.84 3.76 -1.38
CA LEU A 263 -4.94 3.70 -0.23
C LEU A 263 -4.51 5.08 0.31
N SER A 264 -4.79 6.15 -0.44
CA SER A 264 -4.48 7.53 -0.01
C SER A 264 -5.37 8.04 1.14
N LEU A 265 -6.48 7.35 1.41
CA LEU A 265 -7.41 7.73 2.48
C LEU A 265 -6.93 7.27 3.85
N GLY A 266 -7.36 7.99 4.88
CA GLY A 266 -7.00 7.69 6.27
C GLY A 266 -5.54 8.04 6.62
N ASN A 267 -4.88 8.90 5.84
CA ASN A 267 -3.61 9.49 6.26
C ASN A 267 -3.87 10.63 7.26
N HIS A 268 -3.46 10.42 8.51
CA HIS A 268 -3.58 11.39 9.61
C HIS A 268 -2.23 12.00 10.00
N LEU A 269 -1.17 11.68 9.26
CA LEU A 269 0.20 12.01 9.60
C LEU A 269 0.71 13.12 8.66
N SER A 270 1.47 14.04 9.24
CA SER A 270 2.21 15.06 8.49
C SER A 270 3.52 14.47 7.99
N GLY A 271 3.76 14.48 6.67
CA GLY A 271 5.01 14.00 6.07
C GLY A 271 4.81 12.99 4.94
N PRO A 272 5.88 12.30 4.51
CA PRO A 272 5.79 11.26 3.50
C PRO A 272 4.97 10.06 4.03
N ASP A 273 4.08 9.54 3.19
CA ASP A 273 3.16 8.45 3.56
C ASP A 273 3.83 7.08 3.36
N ASN A 274 4.78 6.76 4.22
CA ASN A 274 5.56 5.51 4.16
C ASN A 274 4.69 4.28 4.43
N VAL A 275 3.66 4.44 5.27
CA VAL A 275 2.69 3.38 5.57
C VAL A 275 1.93 2.96 4.32
N ARG A 276 1.48 3.92 3.49
CA ARG A 276 0.84 3.61 2.20
C ARG A 276 1.78 2.84 1.28
N MET A 277 3.06 3.20 1.22
CA MET A 277 4.04 2.48 0.39
C MET A 277 4.15 1.02 0.79
N VAL A 278 4.19 0.77 2.10
CA VAL A 278 4.31 -0.57 2.66
C VAL A 278 3.07 -1.41 2.36
N ILE A 279 1.87 -0.84 2.57
CA ILE A 279 0.62 -1.55 2.26
C ILE A 279 0.52 -1.86 0.76
N HIS A 280 0.84 -0.88 -0.08
CA HIS A 280 0.86 -1.05 -1.54
C HIS A 280 1.85 -2.14 -1.97
N ARG A 281 3.08 -2.11 -1.45
CA ARG A 281 4.09 -3.15 -1.69
C ARG A 281 3.63 -4.54 -1.26
N LEU A 282 2.94 -4.68 -0.14
CA LEU A 282 2.41 -5.97 0.31
C LEU A 282 1.32 -6.51 -0.60
N ILE A 283 0.50 -5.63 -1.17
CA ILE A 283 -0.49 -6.00 -2.19
C ILE A 283 0.22 -6.45 -3.45
N ASP A 284 1.23 -5.72 -3.92
CA ASP A 284 2.02 -6.11 -5.09
C ASP A 284 2.76 -7.45 -4.88
N ASP A 285 3.36 -7.64 -3.71
CA ASP A 285 4.03 -8.89 -3.30
C ASP A 285 3.05 -10.08 -3.30
N PHE A 286 1.75 -9.84 -3.07
CA PHE A 286 0.70 -10.86 -3.15
C PHE A 286 0.23 -11.10 -4.60
N LEU A 287 -0.06 -10.03 -5.34
CA LEU A 287 -0.61 -10.10 -6.70
C LEU A 287 0.40 -10.62 -7.73
N PHE A 288 1.67 -10.26 -7.56
CA PHE A 288 2.76 -10.56 -8.49
C PHE A 288 3.83 -11.46 -7.86
N ALA A 289 3.46 -12.22 -6.82
CA ALA A 289 4.34 -13.21 -6.23
C ALA A 289 4.91 -14.12 -7.33
N PRO A 290 6.24 -14.35 -7.38
CA PRO A 290 6.79 -15.35 -8.28
C PRO A 290 6.13 -16.70 -7.97
N PRO A 291 5.77 -17.49 -9.00
CA PRO A 291 5.18 -18.79 -8.78
C PRO A 291 6.12 -19.61 -7.88
N PRO A 292 5.61 -20.28 -6.84
CA PRO A 292 6.44 -21.13 -6.00
C PRO A 292 7.13 -22.18 -6.87
N GLU A 293 8.33 -22.60 -6.46
CA GLU A 293 8.99 -23.73 -7.11
C GLU A 293 8.01 -24.93 -7.19
N PRO A 294 8.05 -25.73 -8.27
CA PRO A 294 7.04 -26.75 -8.54
C PRO A 294 6.86 -27.78 -7.41
N GLU A 295 7.86 -27.94 -6.54
CA GLU A 295 7.84 -28.82 -5.36
C GLU A 295 7.12 -28.21 -4.15
N ALA A 296 6.91 -26.89 -4.11
CA ALA A 296 6.28 -26.13 -3.04
C ALA A 296 4.94 -25.48 -3.46
N MET A 297 4.30 -25.99 -4.51
CA MET A 297 2.97 -25.54 -4.98
C MET A 297 1.89 -25.83 -3.92
N VAL A 298 1.82 -24.98 -2.90
CA VAL A 298 0.75 -25.00 -1.88
C VAL A 298 -0.49 -24.25 -2.38
N ALA A 299 -0.32 -23.19 -3.19
CA ALA A 299 -1.41 -22.47 -3.84
C ALA A 299 -0.97 -21.90 -5.21
N PRO A 300 -1.83 -21.93 -6.24
CA PRO A 300 -1.57 -21.25 -7.50
C PRO A 300 -1.59 -19.72 -7.30
N PRO A 301 -0.81 -18.94 -8.09
CA PRO A 301 -0.84 -17.49 -8.01
C PRO A 301 -2.22 -16.94 -8.35
N ALA A 302 -2.54 -15.74 -7.84
CA ALA A 302 -3.80 -15.07 -8.11
C ALA A 302 -4.06 -14.94 -9.63
N GLN A 303 -5.19 -15.46 -10.11
CA GLN A 303 -5.54 -15.44 -11.53
C GLN A 303 -6.15 -14.09 -11.91
N LEU A 304 -5.29 -13.14 -12.26
CA LEU A 304 -5.71 -11.78 -12.61
C LEU A 304 -6.10 -11.66 -14.10
N PRO A 305 -7.15 -10.90 -14.43
CA PRO A 305 -7.55 -10.68 -15.81
C PRO A 305 -6.53 -9.79 -16.54
N VAL A 306 -5.79 -10.37 -17.49
CA VAL A 306 -4.84 -9.63 -18.36
C VAL A 306 -5.51 -9.18 -19.66
N TYR A 307 -6.51 -9.95 -20.12
CA TYR A 307 -7.22 -9.73 -21.36
C TYR A 307 -8.73 -9.75 -21.10
N GLY A 308 -9.47 -9.04 -21.94
CA GLY A 308 -10.93 -9.01 -21.92
C GLY A 308 -11.49 -8.71 -23.29
N PHE A 309 -12.82 -8.62 -23.39
CA PHE A 309 -13.48 -8.17 -24.60
C PHE A 309 -14.72 -7.33 -24.27
N LEU A 310 -15.06 -6.43 -25.18
CA LEU A 310 -16.31 -5.68 -25.19
C LEU A 310 -17.18 -6.19 -26.33
N MET A 311 -18.44 -6.46 -26.03
CA MET A 311 -19.44 -6.94 -27.00
C MET A 311 -20.65 -6.03 -26.96
N GLN A 312 -21.05 -5.50 -28.12
CA GLN A 312 -22.34 -4.83 -28.29
C GLN A 312 -23.17 -5.66 -29.24
N SER A 313 -24.16 -6.40 -28.72
CA SER A 313 -25.02 -7.26 -29.52
C SER A 313 -26.35 -7.47 -28.82
N ASP A 314 -27.42 -7.57 -29.62
CA ASP A 314 -28.75 -7.93 -29.14
C ASP A 314 -28.76 -9.30 -28.43
N ALA A 315 -27.80 -10.17 -28.77
CA ALA A 315 -27.64 -11.48 -28.12
C ALA A 315 -27.38 -11.36 -26.61
N VAL A 316 -26.68 -10.30 -26.15
CA VAL A 316 -26.40 -10.10 -24.72
C VAL A 316 -27.70 -9.84 -23.95
N THR A 317 -28.65 -9.15 -24.57
CA THR A 317 -29.98 -8.89 -24.00
C THR A 317 -30.86 -10.14 -23.96
N HIS A 318 -30.73 -11.01 -24.97
CA HIS A 318 -31.54 -12.22 -25.09
C HIS A 318 -31.00 -13.40 -24.28
N TYR A 319 -29.70 -13.44 -24.01
CA TYR A 319 -29.03 -14.54 -23.32
C TYR A 319 -28.18 -14.00 -22.17
N PRO A 320 -28.75 -13.80 -20.97
CA PRO A 320 -28.00 -13.32 -19.81
C PRO A 320 -26.93 -14.32 -19.32
N ASP A 321 -27.12 -15.62 -19.61
CA ASP A 321 -26.20 -16.70 -19.18
C ASP A 321 -25.16 -17.08 -20.25
N ILE A 322 -24.70 -16.12 -21.06
CA ILE A 322 -23.65 -16.37 -22.06
C ILE A 322 -22.39 -16.88 -21.37
N LYS A 323 -21.95 -18.08 -21.77
CA LYS A 323 -20.69 -18.68 -21.32
C LYS A 323 -19.64 -18.52 -22.40
N VAL A 324 -18.51 -17.91 -22.04
CA VAL A 324 -17.35 -17.82 -22.91
C VAL A 324 -16.36 -18.89 -22.48
N ARG A 325 -16.02 -19.80 -23.40
CA ARG A 325 -14.97 -20.80 -23.18
C ARG A 325 -13.71 -20.33 -23.88
N GLY A 326 -12.69 -19.97 -23.10
CA GLY A 326 -11.34 -19.79 -23.62
C GLY A 326 -10.74 -21.15 -23.98
N ILE A 327 -10.11 -21.24 -25.14
CA ILE A 327 -9.28 -22.39 -25.51
C ILE A 327 -7.84 -21.94 -25.22
N SER A 328 -7.22 -22.49 -24.18
CA SER A 328 -5.83 -22.18 -23.80
C SER A 328 -4.85 -23.07 -24.53
#